data_AF-A0A3M7KNP0-F1
#
_entry.id   AF-A0A3M7KNP0-F1
#
_cell.length_a   1.000
_cell.length_b   1.000
_cell.length_c   1.000
_cell.angle_alpha   90.00
_cell.angle_beta   90.00
_cell.angle_gamma   90.00
#
_symmetry.space_group_name_H-M   'P 1'
#
loop_
_entity.id
_entity.type
_entity.pdbx_description
1 polymer ?
#
loop_
_entity_poly.entity_id
_entity_poly.type
_entity_poly.pdbx_seq_one_letter_code
_entity_poly.pdbx_strand_id
1 'polypeptide(L)'
;MNWQMYLVHTFSHLIMRELEFRCGYPTSSLSERIYVFNDDKYKMYGCLIYTAEGAEGSMGGLIAQTRPQNLNNLIKSAIKRATICNSDPLCWESEGQGLFNLNFASCFSCSLVSETSCEYRNLYLDRKILVDLENGFFKDIL
;
A
#
# COMPACT_ATOMS: atom_id res chain seq x y z
N MET A 1 -12.82 -3.26 16.01
CA MET A 1 -11.57 -2.67 15.50
C MET A 1 -11.41 -3.07 14.05
N ASN A 2 -11.41 -2.11 13.10
CA ASN A 2 -11.41 -2.38 11.66
C ASN A 2 -9.97 -2.48 11.12
N TRP A 3 -9.17 -3.40 11.66
CA TRP A 3 -7.76 -3.60 11.30
C TRP A 3 -7.60 -3.99 9.82
N GLN A 4 -8.64 -4.56 9.22
CA GLN A 4 -8.70 -4.89 7.79
C GLN A 4 -8.58 -3.65 6.91
N MET A 5 -9.04 -2.48 7.39
CA MET A 5 -8.85 -1.21 6.69
C MET A 5 -7.36 -0.88 6.60
N TYR A 6 -6.64 -0.90 7.73
CA TYR A 6 -5.20 -0.66 7.76
C TYR A 6 -4.44 -1.65 6.89
N LEU A 7 -4.82 -2.94 6.92
CA LEU A 7 -4.18 -3.97 6.11
C LEU A 7 -4.35 -3.71 4.61
N VAL A 8 -5.59 -3.61 4.12
CA VAL A 8 -5.88 -3.49 2.68
C VAL A 8 -5.39 -2.16 2.12
N HIS A 9 -5.59 -1.08 2.87
CA HIS A 9 -5.18 0.26 2.45
C HIS A 9 -3.67 0.39 2.38
N THR A 10 -2.95 -0.04 3.42
CA THR A 10 -1.48 -0.02 3.40
C THR A 10 -0.94 -0.92 2.30
N PHE A 11 -1.54 -2.09 2.09
CA PHE A 11 -1.14 -2.97 0.99
C PHE A 11 -1.27 -2.28 -0.37
N SER A 12 -2.40 -1.63 -0.64
CA SER A 12 -2.63 -0.87 -1.88
C SER A 12 -1.55 0.19 -2.10
N HIS A 13 -1.21 0.96 -1.06
CA HIS A 13 -0.14 1.94 -1.10
C HIS A 13 1.23 1.33 -1.43
N LEU A 14 1.60 0.22 -0.79
CA LEU A 14 2.87 -0.46 -1.07
C LEU A 14 2.94 -0.94 -2.52
N ILE A 15 1.84 -1.44 -3.07
CA ILE A 15 1.77 -1.84 -4.49
C ILE A 15 1.90 -0.63 -5.41
N MET A 16 1.19 0.47 -5.16
CA MET A 16 1.32 1.69 -5.97
C MET A 16 2.77 2.23 -5.97
N ARG A 17 3.43 2.26 -4.81
CA ARG A 17 4.84 2.69 -4.69
C ARG A 17 5.79 1.74 -5.41
N GLU A 18 5.55 0.43 -5.35
CA GLU A 18 6.40 -0.53 -6.06
C GLU A 18 6.16 -0.49 -7.58
N LEU A 19 4.93 -0.20 -8.04
CA LEU A 19 4.65 0.06 -9.45
C LEU A 19 5.41 1.30 -9.96
N GLU A 20 5.45 2.37 -9.17
CA GLU A 20 6.26 3.55 -9.47
C GLU A 20 7.74 3.20 -9.58
N PHE A 21 8.28 2.46 -8.60
CA PHE A 21 9.68 2.05 -8.61
C PHE A 21 10.04 1.16 -9.82
N ARG A 22 9.17 0.22 -10.21
CA ARG A 22 9.47 -0.74 -11.29
C ARG A 22 9.15 -0.24 -12.68
N CYS A 23 8.09 0.55 -12.82
CA CYS A 23 7.56 0.96 -14.12
C CYS A 23 7.82 2.44 -14.42
N GLY A 24 8.28 3.22 -13.44
CA GLY A 24 8.43 4.68 -13.57
C GLY A 24 7.09 5.41 -13.66
N TYR A 25 5.97 4.75 -13.32
CA TYR A 25 4.64 5.34 -13.37
C TYR A 25 4.37 6.06 -12.04
N PRO A 26 4.33 7.40 -12.00
CA PRO A 26 4.28 8.11 -10.74
C PRO A 26 3.00 7.79 -9.99
N THR A 27 3.08 7.73 -8.65
CA THR A 27 1.89 7.40 -7.84
C THR A 27 0.75 8.37 -8.05
N SER A 28 1.03 9.64 -8.39
CA SER A 28 0.04 10.67 -8.73
C SER A 28 -0.85 10.34 -9.93
N SER A 29 -0.43 9.42 -10.79
CA SER A 29 -1.18 8.99 -11.98
C SER A 29 -1.87 7.64 -11.78
N LEU A 30 -1.67 7.02 -10.61
CA LEU A 30 -2.46 5.90 -10.14
C LEU A 30 -3.59 6.40 -9.26
N SER A 31 -4.62 5.59 -9.10
CA SER A 31 -5.70 5.82 -8.15
C SER A 31 -6.08 4.49 -7.54
N GLU A 32 -6.49 4.52 -6.28
CA GLU A 32 -7.01 3.35 -5.60
C GLU A 32 -8.50 3.47 -5.27
N ARG A 33 -9.12 2.33 -5.06
CA ARG A 33 -10.42 2.20 -4.41
C ARG A 33 -10.40 1.04 -3.44
N ILE A 34 -10.86 1.28 -2.22
CA ILE A 34 -10.80 0.32 -1.12
C ILE A 34 -12.19 -0.27 -0.85
N TYR A 35 -12.25 -1.59 -0.81
CA TYR A 35 -13.44 -2.39 -0.57
C TYR A 35 -13.25 -3.14 0.74
N VAL A 36 -13.49 -2.46 1.86
CA VAL A 36 -13.42 -3.05 3.20
C VAL A 36 -14.77 -2.91 3.88
N PHE A 37 -15.42 -4.05 4.09
CA PHE A 37 -16.67 -4.15 4.84
C PHE A 37 -16.66 -5.46 5.61
N ASN A 38 -16.83 -5.35 6.91
CA ASN A 38 -16.73 -6.46 7.86
C ASN A 38 -18.08 -6.68 8.55
N ASP A 39 -19.06 -7.11 7.78
CA ASP A 39 -20.40 -7.51 8.24
C ASP A 39 -20.59 -9.02 8.00
N ASP A 40 -21.39 -9.69 8.83
CA ASP A 40 -21.57 -11.14 8.72
C ASP A 40 -22.27 -11.57 7.42
N LYS A 41 -23.06 -10.68 6.82
CA LYS A 41 -23.78 -10.95 5.56
C LYS A 41 -22.98 -10.57 4.32
N TYR A 42 -22.12 -9.56 4.42
CA TYR A 42 -21.30 -9.08 3.32
C TYR A 42 -19.88 -8.81 3.80
N LYS A 43 -18.93 -9.69 3.49
CA LYS A 43 -17.50 -9.51 3.78
C LYS A 43 -16.75 -9.16 2.49
N MET A 44 -16.04 -8.04 2.50
CA MET A 44 -15.12 -7.67 1.41
C MET A 44 -13.83 -7.12 1.99
N TYR A 45 -12.71 -7.57 1.42
CA TYR A 45 -11.35 -7.15 1.73
C TYR A 45 -10.57 -7.11 0.42
N GLY A 46 -10.72 -6.01 -0.31
CA GLY A 46 -10.08 -5.85 -1.61
C GLY A 46 -9.73 -4.40 -1.89
N CYS A 47 -8.83 -4.22 -2.84
CA CYS A 47 -8.50 -2.92 -3.40
C CYS A 47 -8.49 -3.03 -4.92
N LEU A 48 -8.85 -1.94 -5.59
CA LEU A 48 -8.65 -1.75 -7.02
C LEU A 48 -7.62 -0.65 -7.21
N ILE A 49 -6.52 -0.95 -7.90
CA ILE A 49 -5.57 0.06 -8.36
C ILE A 49 -5.82 0.25 -9.85
N TYR A 50 -6.07 1.48 -10.26
CA TYR A 50 -6.40 1.82 -11.64
C TYR A 50 -5.69 3.11 -12.07
N THR A 51 -5.67 3.35 -13.37
CA THR A 51 -5.18 4.58 -13.98
C THR A 51 -6.06 4.91 -15.19
N ALA A 52 -6.10 6.19 -15.58
CA ALA A 52 -6.85 6.65 -16.74
C ALA A 52 -5.91 6.87 -17.93
N GLU A 53 -6.44 6.67 -19.14
CA GLU A 53 -5.69 6.93 -20.38
C GLU A 53 -5.28 8.41 -20.46
N GLY A 54 -4.01 8.65 -20.82
CA GLY A 54 -3.45 10.00 -20.89
C GLY A 54 -2.98 10.60 -19.56
N ALA A 55 -3.03 9.87 -18.44
CA ALA A 55 -2.53 10.36 -17.16
C ALA A 55 -1.00 10.54 -17.17
N GLU A 56 -0.25 9.56 -17.68
CA GLU A 56 1.22 9.59 -17.82
C GLU A 56 1.63 8.52 -18.85
N GLY A 57 2.40 8.89 -19.87
CA GLY A 57 3.11 7.97 -20.77
C GLY A 57 2.31 6.78 -21.35
N SER A 58 3.03 5.71 -21.72
CA SER A 58 2.43 4.46 -22.16
C SER A 58 2.19 3.50 -21.00
N MET A 59 1.10 2.74 -21.01
CA MET A 59 0.78 1.75 -19.97
C MET A 59 1.57 0.44 -20.09
N GLY A 60 2.55 0.34 -21.02
CA GLY A 60 3.26 -0.90 -21.31
C GLY A 60 3.96 -1.51 -20.09
N GLY A 61 4.55 -0.67 -19.23
CA GLY A 61 5.18 -1.11 -17.99
C GLY A 61 4.18 -1.71 -17.00
N LEU A 62 3.04 -1.04 -16.80
CA LEU A 62 1.95 -1.53 -15.93
C LEU A 62 1.37 -2.85 -16.46
N ILE A 63 1.07 -2.91 -17.77
CA ILE A 63 0.57 -4.12 -18.43
C ILE A 63 1.59 -5.27 -18.30
N ALA A 64 2.89 -5.01 -18.34
CA ALA A 64 3.89 -6.04 -18.14
C ALA A 64 3.85 -6.62 -16.71
N GLN A 65 3.53 -5.82 -15.68
CA GLN A 65 3.43 -6.29 -14.30
C GLN A 65 2.21 -7.19 -14.05
N THR A 66 1.16 -7.12 -14.86
CA THR A 66 -0.06 -7.94 -14.67
C THR A 66 0.16 -9.42 -15.01
N ARG A 67 1.27 -9.77 -15.67
CA ARG A 67 1.64 -11.17 -15.92
C ARG A 67 1.87 -11.90 -14.59
N PRO A 68 1.37 -13.13 -14.39
CA PRO A 68 1.36 -13.80 -13.08
C PRO A 68 2.71 -13.82 -12.34
N GLN A 69 3.80 -14.12 -13.05
CA GLN A 69 5.15 -14.14 -12.44
C GLN A 69 5.62 -12.75 -12.03
N ASN A 70 5.33 -11.73 -12.83
CA ASN A 70 5.71 -10.35 -12.54
C ASN A 70 4.88 -9.80 -11.38
N LEU A 71 3.59 -10.11 -11.32
CA LEU A 71 2.71 -9.71 -10.23
C LEU A 71 3.17 -10.31 -8.89
N ASN A 72 3.53 -11.60 -8.88
CA ASN A 72 4.07 -12.24 -7.67
C ASN A 72 5.38 -11.57 -7.22
N ASN A 73 6.26 -11.26 -8.16
CA ASN A 73 7.52 -10.57 -7.87
C ASN A 73 7.30 -9.12 -7.41
N LEU A 74 6.31 -8.42 -7.97
CA LEU A 74 5.88 -7.09 -7.55
C LEU A 74 5.46 -7.11 -6.09
N ILE A 75 4.53 -8.00 -5.72
CA ILE A 75 4.02 -8.13 -4.36
C ILE A 75 5.16 -8.44 -3.38
N LYS A 76 5.96 -9.48 -3.65
CA LYS A 76 7.10 -9.85 -2.78
C LYS A 76 8.08 -8.71 -2.60
N SER A 77 8.38 -7.97 -3.67
CA SER A 77 9.28 -6.83 -3.64
C SER A 77 8.71 -5.66 -2.83
N ALA A 78 7.42 -5.36 -2.99
CA ALA A 78 6.73 -4.33 -2.20
C ALA A 78 6.75 -4.66 -0.70
N ILE A 79 6.39 -5.90 -0.34
CA ILE A 79 6.40 -6.37 1.05
C ILE A 79 7.82 -6.34 1.63
N LYS A 80 8.83 -6.84 0.89
CA LYS A 80 10.23 -6.77 1.33
C LYS A 80 10.71 -5.35 1.52
N ARG A 81 10.41 -4.44 0.59
CA ARG A 81 10.78 -3.02 0.71
C ARG A 81 10.15 -2.37 1.93
N ALA A 82 8.92 -2.74 2.26
CA ALA A 82 8.20 -2.22 3.41
C ALA A 82 8.78 -2.65 4.76
N THR A 83 9.76 -3.56 4.82
CA THR A 83 10.49 -3.90 6.06
C THR A 83 11.43 -2.79 6.51
N ILE A 84 11.88 -1.91 5.61
CA ILE A 84 12.88 -0.87 5.91
C ILE A 84 12.25 0.52 5.72
N CYS A 85 12.43 1.40 6.71
CA CYS A 85 12.10 2.81 6.58
C CYS A 85 13.27 3.68 7.05
N ASN A 86 13.59 4.73 6.28
CA ASN A 86 14.64 5.69 6.64
C ASN A 86 14.32 6.52 7.90
N SER A 87 13.06 6.48 8.34
CA SER A 87 12.58 7.19 9.53
C SER A 87 12.46 6.26 10.74
N ASP A 88 12.94 5.01 10.65
CA ASP A 88 13.03 4.12 11.80
C ASP A 88 14.13 4.58 12.78
N PRO A 89 13.95 4.39 14.10
CA PRO A 89 12.85 3.67 14.77
C PRO A 89 11.58 4.50 14.98
N LEU A 90 11.63 5.83 14.83
CA LEU A 90 10.50 6.73 15.11
C LEU A 90 9.24 6.38 14.32
N CYS A 91 9.40 5.98 13.05
CA CYS A 91 8.29 5.50 12.24
C CYS A 91 7.74 4.18 12.79
N TRP A 92 8.59 3.17 13.02
CA TRP A 92 8.19 1.84 13.49
C TRP A 92 7.48 1.85 14.86
N GLU A 93 7.91 2.71 15.77
CA GLU A 93 7.40 2.81 17.14
C GLU A 93 6.21 3.77 17.28
N SER A 94 5.81 4.43 16.20
CA SER A 94 4.72 5.42 16.24
C SER A 94 3.36 4.76 16.56
N GLU A 95 2.78 5.16 17.69
CA GLU A 95 1.41 4.82 18.09
C GLU A 95 0.36 5.78 17.49
N GLY A 96 0.77 6.75 16.67
CA GLY A 96 -0.13 7.68 15.99
C GLY A 96 0.60 8.89 15.46
N GLN A 97 0.47 9.15 14.16
CA GLN A 97 1.06 10.30 13.46
C GLN A 97 0.16 10.76 12.31
N GLY A 98 0.52 11.89 11.69
CA GLY A 98 -0.24 12.49 10.60
C GLY A 98 -1.55 13.11 11.06
N LEU A 99 -2.49 13.27 10.14
CA LEU A 99 -3.77 13.90 10.43
C LEU A 99 -4.62 12.98 11.35
N PHE A 100 -5.14 13.57 12.43
CA PHE A 100 -5.92 12.88 13.47
C PHE A 100 -5.21 11.71 14.17
N ASN A 101 -3.88 11.59 14.05
CA ASN A 101 -3.09 10.46 14.58
C ASN A 101 -3.55 9.08 14.05
N LEU A 102 -4.08 9.03 12.83
CA LEU A 102 -4.65 7.80 12.24
C LEU A 102 -3.62 6.94 11.49
N ASN A 103 -2.34 7.33 11.48
CA ASN A 103 -1.26 6.54 10.91
C ASN A 103 -0.35 6.00 12.00
N PHE A 104 -0.02 4.70 11.97
CA PHE A 104 0.90 4.08 12.93
C PHE A 104 2.32 4.04 12.34
N ALA A 105 2.83 2.86 11.96
CA ALA A 105 4.12 2.74 11.28
C ALA A 105 4.03 3.12 9.80
N SER A 106 3.74 4.40 9.54
CA SER A 106 3.50 4.93 8.20
C SER A 106 3.95 6.38 8.10
N CYS A 107 4.83 6.67 7.13
CA CYS A 107 5.36 8.00 6.85
C CYS A 107 5.67 8.18 5.36
N PHE A 108 6.09 9.39 4.98
CA PHE A 108 6.42 9.75 3.60
C PHE A 108 7.44 8.79 2.95
N SER A 109 8.42 8.33 3.73
CA SER A 109 9.50 7.46 3.25
C SER A 109 9.03 6.05 2.86
N CYS A 110 8.02 5.49 3.55
CA CYS A 110 7.68 4.07 3.43
C CYS A 110 6.34 3.78 2.76
N SER A 111 5.30 4.57 3.00
CA SER A 111 3.92 4.17 2.70
C SER A 111 3.01 5.27 2.18
N LEU A 112 3.28 6.55 2.40
CA LEU A 112 2.41 7.59 1.83
C LEU A 112 2.55 7.66 0.30
N VAL A 113 1.47 8.02 -0.38
CA VAL A 113 1.41 8.26 -1.84
C VAL A 113 0.82 9.65 -2.12
N SER A 114 0.68 10.03 -3.39
CA SER A 114 -0.05 11.27 -3.74
C SER A 114 -1.44 11.29 -3.11
N GLU A 115 -1.80 12.37 -2.42
CA GLU A 115 -3.11 12.50 -1.77
C GLU A 115 -4.28 12.41 -2.76
N THR A 116 -4.08 12.85 -4.00
CA THR A 116 -5.09 12.78 -5.07
C THR A 116 -5.36 11.36 -5.56
N SER A 117 -4.43 10.44 -5.27
CA SER A 117 -4.48 9.04 -5.69
C SER A 117 -5.13 8.14 -4.64
N CYS A 118 -5.10 8.57 -3.38
CA CYS A 118 -5.61 7.84 -2.23
C CYS A 118 -7.06 8.22 -1.94
N GLU A 119 -7.97 7.24 -1.92
CA GLU A 119 -9.39 7.46 -1.60
C GLU A 119 -9.58 8.05 -0.19
N TYR A 120 -8.70 7.69 0.74
CA TYR A 120 -8.75 8.09 2.16
C TYR A 120 -7.73 9.17 2.54
N ARG A 121 -7.11 9.84 1.55
CA ARG A 121 -6.17 10.96 1.77
C ARG A 121 -5.04 10.62 2.75
N ASN A 122 -4.39 9.47 2.55
CA ASN A 122 -3.28 8.99 3.38
C ASN A 122 -3.62 8.77 4.87
N LEU A 123 -4.88 8.45 5.21
CA LEU A 123 -5.31 8.08 6.58
C LEU A 123 -5.44 6.56 6.74
N TYR A 124 -5.30 6.04 7.97
CA TYR A 124 -5.46 4.60 8.27
C TYR A 124 -4.37 3.74 7.62
N LEU A 125 -3.11 4.09 7.86
CA LEU A 125 -1.95 3.38 7.32
C LEU A 125 -1.04 2.84 8.42
N ASP A 126 -0.56 1.63 8.23
CA ASP A 126 0.37 0.96 9.13
C ASP A 126 1.11 -0.16 8.40
N ARG A 127 2.42 -0.02 8.14
CA ARG A 127 3.17 -1.10 7.50
C ARG A 127 3.41 -2.28 8.43
N LYS A 128 3.37 -2.07 9.76
CA LYS A 128 3.68 -3.10 10.75
C LYS A 128 2.69 -4.27 10.66
N ILE A 129 1.40 -3.99 10.45
CA ILE A 129 0.38 -5.03 10.23
C ILE A 129 0.70 -5.97 9.05
N LEU A 130 1.51 -5.53 8.09
CA LEU A 130 1.91 -6.32 6.93
C LEU A 130 3.23 -7.06 7.16
N VAL A 131 4.23 -6.39 7.73
CA VAL A 131 5.63 -6.86 7.70
C VAL A 131 6.28 -7.14 9.06
N ASP A 132 5.56 -6.99 10.17
CA ASP A 132 6.08 -7.37 11.48
C ASP A 132 6.49 -8.85 11.51
N LEU A 133 7.68 -9.15 12.04
CA LEU A 133 8.25 -10.49 12.01
C LEU A 133 7.46 -11.50 12.85
N GLU A 134 6.73 -11.05 13.86
CA GLU A 134 5.96 -11.91 14.76
C GLU A 134 4.46 -11.94 14.37
N ASN A 135 3.91 -10.77 14.08
CA ASN A 135 2.46 -10.55 13.94
C ASN A 135 2.02 -10.05 12.55
N GLY A 136 2.94 -9.83 11.62
CA GLY A 136 2.64 -9.31 10.29
C GLY A 136 1.91 -10.33 9.43
N PHE A 137 0.97 -9.85 8.61
CA PHE A 137 0.17 -10.70 7.72
C PHE A 137 1.03 -11.49 6.72
N PHE A 138 2.15 -10.92 6.26
CA PHE A 138 3.05 -11.53 5.29
C PHE A 138 4.33 -12.12 5.90
N LYS A 139 4.36 -12.38 7.21
CA LYS A 139 5.56 -12.88 7.90
C LYS A 139 6.15 -14.17 7.31
N ASP A 140 5.31 -15.04 6.75
CA ASP A 140 5.74 -16.34 6.19
C ASP A 140 6.42 -16.23 4.81
N ILE A 141 6.40 -15.05 4.19
CA ILE A 141 7.00 -14.80 2.87
C ILE A 141 8.11 -13.74 2.89
N LEU A 142 8.49 -13.26 4.09
CA LEU A 142 9.57 -12.31 4.32
C LEU A 142 10.96 -12.98 4.36
#